data_AF-A0A1X1WPI4-F1
#
_entry.id   AF-A0A1X1WPI4-F1
#
_cell.length_a   1.000
_cell.length_b   1.000
_cell.length_c   1.000
_cell.angle_alpha   90.00
_cell.angle_beta   90.00
_cell.angle_gamma   90.00
#
_symmetry.space_group_name_H-M   'P 1'
#
loop_
_entity.id
_entity.type
_entity.pdbx_description
1 polymer ?
#
loop_
_entity_poly.entity_id
_entity_poly.type
_entity_poly.pdbx_seq_one_letter_code
_entity_poly.pdbx_strand_id
1 'polypeptide(L)' 'MTITDPDTQRGLYGKYRVEKVNGKPIGQCFVLEEHDPHAVAALRAYAESCAAEFPSLATDLAAMADRWQITT' A
#
# COMPACT_ATOMS: atom_id res chain seq x y z
N MET A 1 17.96 -23.13 -12.23
CA MET A 1 18.17 -21.69 -12.45
C MET A 1 17.35 -20.95 -11.41
N THR A 2 17.99 -20.33 -10.43
CA THR A 2 17.31 -19.44 -9.49
C THR A 2 16.94 -18.18 -10.27
N ILE A 3 15.64 -17.97 -10.48
CA ILE A 3 15.13 -16.71 -11.00
C ILE A 3 15.23 -15.72 -9.85
N THR A 4 16.29 -14.91 -9.84
CA THR A 4 16.37 -13.76 -8.93
C THR A 4 15.48 -12.67 -9.50
N ASP A 5 14.51 -12.20 -8.74
CA ASP A 5 13.68 -11.06 -9.14
C ASP A 5 14.60 -9.82 -9.26
N PRO A 6 14.76 -9.23 -10.47
CA PRO A 6 15.62 -8.07 -10.69
C PRO A 6 15.18 -6.84 -9.90
N ASP A 7 13.96 -6.82 -9.35
CA ASP A 7 13.47 -5.72 -8.52
C ASP A 7 14.12 -5.68 -7.12
N THR A 8 14.69 -6.80 -6.64
CA THR A 8 15.29 -6.88 -5.28
C THR A 8 16.48 -5.94 -5.03
N GLN A 9 17.08 -5.38 -6.08
CA GLN A 9 18.20 -4.42 -6.00
C GLN A 9 17.84 -3.04 -6.58
N ARG A 10 16.60 -2.85 -7.05
CA ARG A 10 16.25 -1.71 -7.91
C ARG A 10 15.85 -0.45 -7.15
N GLY A 11 15.67 -0.54 -5.82
CA GLY A 11 15.23 0.58 -4.99
C GLY A 11 13.89 1.15 -5.47
N LEU A 12 13.74 2.49 -5.42
CA LEU A 12 12.53 3.16 -5.91
C LEU A 12 12.63 3.45 -7.40
N TYR A 13 11.63 3.00 -8.16
CA TYR A 13 11.51 3.32 -9.58
C TYR A 13 10.03 3.40 -10.00
N GLY A 14 9.76 4.06 -11.12
CA GLY A 14 8.40 4.19 -11.64
C GLY A 14 7.92 2.89 -12.29
N LYS A 15 7.23 2.04 -11.52
CA LYS A 15 6.63 0.78 -12.03
C LYS A 15 5.23 1.00 -12.62
N TYR A 16 4.45 1.91 -12.03
CA TYR A 16 3.06 2.19 -12.39
C TYR A 16 2.81 3.69 -12.58
N ARG A 17 1.81 4.01 -13.41
CA ARG A 17 1.21 5.35 -13.50
C ARG A 17 -0.20 5.29 -12.91
N VAL A 18 -0.45 6.06 -11.85
CA VAL A 18 -1.75 6.13 -11.18
C VAL A 18 -2.38 7.49 -11.47
N GLU A 19 -3.68 7.50 -11.76
CA GLU A 19 -4.45 8.72 -12.05
C GLU A 19 -5.70 8.74 -11.17
N LYS A 20 -6.16 9.94 -10.82
CA LYS A 20 -7.46 10.10 -10.15
C LYS A 20 -8.57 9.72 -11.11
N VAL A 21 -9.71 9.25 -10.60
CA VAL A 21 -10.89 8.88 -11.40
C VAL A 21 -11.38 10.00 -12.34
N ASN A 22 -11.06 11.26 -12.03
CA ASN A 22 -11.39 12.42 -12.86
C ASN A 22 -10.30 12.77 -13.90
N GLY A 23 -9.34 11.89 -14.15
CA GLY A 23 -8.24 12.06 -15.11
C GLY A 23 -7.14 13.02 -14.67
N LYS A 24 -7.20 13.57 -13.45
CA LYS A 24 -6.12 14.43 -12.92
C LYS A 24 -4.98 13.56 -12.36
N PRO A 25 -3.71 13.99 -12.52
CA PRO A 25 -2.61 13.28 -11.90
C PRO A 25 -2.74 13.32 -10.37
N ILE A 26 -2.37 12.22 -9.74
CA ILE A 26 -1.93 12.25 -8.33
C ILE A 26 -0.43 12.57 -8.33
N GLY A 27 0.07 13.19 -7.25
CA GLY A 27 1.50 13.34 -7.06
C GLY A 27 2.21 11.99 -6.94
N GLN A 28 3.49 12.00 -6.57
CA GLN A 28 4.20 10.75 -6.34
C GLN A 28 3.51 9.93 -5.23
N CYS A 29 3.26 8.65 -5.50
CA CYS A 29 2.65 7.72 -4.55
C CYS A 29 3.35 6.36 -4.60
N PHE A 30 3.35 5.67 -3.47
CA PHE A 30 3.69 4.24 -3.40
C PHE A 30 2.39 3.43 -3.41
N VAL A 31 2.36 2.39 -4.22
CA VAL A 31 1.22 1.46 -4.28
C VAL A 31 1.55 0.28 -3.37
N LEU A 32 0.64 -0.03 -2.45
CA LEU A 32 0.68 -1.24 -1.64
C LEU A 32 -0.23 -2.28 -2.29
N GLU A 33 0.26 -3.51 -2.42
CA GLU A 33 -0.46 -4.62 -3.03
C GLU A 33 -0.86 -5.63 -1.94
N GLU A 34 -1.99 -6.31 -2.12
CA GLU A 34 -2.58 -7.16 -1.09
C GLU A 34 -1.69 -8.34 -0.68
N HIS A 35 -0.95 -8.93 -1.63
CA HIS A 35 -0.06 -10.06 -1.38
C HIS A 35 1.34 -9.64 -0.93
N ASP A 36 1.61 -8.34 -0.78
CA ASP A 36 2.87 -7.84 -0.22
C ASP A 36 2.85 -8.00 1.31
N PRO A 37 3.74 -8.85 1.90
CA PRO A 37 3.79 -9.05 3.34
C PRO A 37 4.11 -7.78 4.13
N HIS A 38 4.69 -6.76 3.48
CA HIS A 38 4.98 -5.47 4.12
C HIS A 38 3.79 -4.51 4.10
N ALA A 39 2.80 -4.74 3.25
CA ALA A 39 1.68 -3.82 3.09
C ALA A 39 0.78 -3.77 4.34
N VAL A 40 0.57 -4.89 5.03
CA VAL A 40 -0.23 -4.95 6.27
C VAL A 40 0.36 -4.04 7.35
N ALA A 41 1.69 -4.07 7.53
CA ALA A 41 2.37 -3.23 8.52
C ALA A 41 2.23 -1.74 8.18
N ALA A 42 2.39 -1.39 6.90
CA ALA A 42 2.23 -0.02 6.43
C ALA A 42 0.79 0.50 6.61
N LEU A 43 -0.22 -0.34 6.33
CA LEU A 43 -1.63 0.01 6.52
C LEU A 43 -1.96 0.29 7.98
N ARG A 44 -1.54 -0.59 8.90
CA ARG A 44 -1.77 -0.41 10.34
C ARG A 44 -1.13 0.89 10.85
N ALA A 45 0.11 1.17 10.45
CA ALA A 45 0.81 2.39 10.86
C ALA A 45 0.15 3.66 10.30
N TYR A 46 -0.32 3.63 9.05
CA TYR A 46 -1.00 4.78 8.46
C TYR A 46 -2.38 5.02 9.09
N ALA A 47 -3.13 3.96 9.39
CA ALA A 47 -4.40 4.03 10.10
C ALA A 47 -4.24 4.71 11.47
N GLU A 48 -3.24 4.32 12.25
CA GLU A 48 -2.95 4.94 13.55
C GLU A 48 -2.59 6.43 13.39
N SER A 49 -1.71 6.75 12.44
CA SER A 49 -1.25 8.13 12.19
C SER A 49 -2.39 9.08 11.82
N CYS A 50 -3.36 8.62 11.02
CA CYS A 50 -4.43 9.48 10.52
C CYS A 50 -5.70 9.46 11.39
N ALA A 51 -5.78 8.64 12.45
CA ALA A 51 -7.00 8.40 13.21
C ALA A 51 -7.64 9.65 13.82
N ALA A 52 -6.83 10.62 14.27
CA ALA A 52 -7.34 11.85 14.87
C ALA A 52 -7.99 12.79 13.84
N GLU A 53 -7.50 12.81 12.61
CA GLU A 53 -7.95 13.70 11.53
C GLU A 53 -8.98 13.03 10.62
N PHE A 54 -8.84 11.73 10.37
CA PHE A 54 -9.63 10.94 9.42
C PHE A 54 -10.09 9.60 10.06
N PRO A 55 -10.95 9.63 11.09
CA PRO A 55 -11.30 8.43 11.88
C PRO A 55 -11.98 7.32 11.06
N SER A 56 -12.83 7.67 10.08
CA SER A 56 -13.46 6.68 9.20
C SER A 56 -12.44 5.99 8.30
N LEU A 57 -11.50 6.76 7.74
CA LEU A 57 -10.42 6.20 6.91
C LEU A 57 -9.54 5.26 7.74
N ALA A 58 -9.15 5.66 8.94
CA ALA A 58 -8.37 4.82 9.84
C ALA A 58 -9.08 3.49 10.15
N THR A 59 -10.40 3.53 10.38
CA THR A 59 -11.22 2.34 10.61
C THR A 59 -11.22 1.41 9.39
N ASP A 60 -11.43 1.96 8.20
CA ASP A 60 -11.45 1.19 6.96
C ASP A 60 -10.09 0.54 6.65
N LEU A 61 -9.00 1.28 6.89
CA LEU A 61 -7.64 0.79 6.70
C LEU A 61 -7.27 -0.33 7.69
N ALA A 62 -7.67 -0.20 8.96
CA ALA A 62 -7.47 -1.26 9.95
C ALA A 62 -8.23 -2.53 9.57
N ALA A 63 -9.50 -2.40 9.17
CA ALA A 63 -10.30 -3.52 8.69
C ALA A 63 -9.71 -4.15 7.41
N MET A 64 -9.09 -3.35 6.53
CA MET A 64 -8.39 -3.85 5.35
C MET A 64 -7.15 -4.65 5.72
N ALA A 65 -6.34 -4.15 6.66
CA ALA A 65 -5.16 -4.86 7.16
C ALA A 65 -5.54 -6.22 7.78
N ASP A 66 -6.65 -6.30 8.52
CA ASP A 66 -7.13 -7.55 9.09
C ASP A 66 -7.58 -8.55 8.01
N ARG A 67 -8.25 -8.10 6.94
CA ARG A 67 -8.64 -8.96 5.81
C ARG A 67 -7.41 -9.55 5.12
N TRP A 68 -6.41 -8.73 4.85
CA TRP A 68 -5.19 -9.15 4.14
C TRP A 68 -4.34 -10.13 4.97
N GLN A 69 -4.49 -10.12 6.29
CA GLN A 69 -3.78 -11.04 7.19
C GLN A 69 -4.40 -12.45 7.27
N ILE A 70 -5.64 -12.65 6.81
CA ILE A 70 -6.35 -13.96 6.88
C ILE A 70 -5.94 -14.90 5.72
N THR A 71 -5.23 -14.40 4.72
CA THR A 71 -4.73 -15.21 3.60
C THR A 71 -3.37 -15.83 3.96
N THR A 72 -3.36 -16.87 4.80
CA THR A 72 -2.18 -17.73 5.03
C THR A 72 -2.58 -19.20 5.02
#